data_AF-A0A0U1M0Z5-F1
#
_entry.id   AF-A0A0U1M0Z5-F1
#
_cell.length_a   1.000
_cell.length_b   1.000
_cell.length_c   1.000
_cell.angle_alpha   90.00
_cell.angle_beta   90.00
_cell.angle_gamma   90.00
#
_symmetry.space_group_name_H-M   'P 1'
#
loop_
_entity.id
_entity.type
_entity.pdbx_description
1 polymer ?
#
loop_
_entity_poly.entity_id
_entity_poly.type
_entity_poly.pdbx_seq_one_letter_code
_entity_poly.pdbx_strand_id
1 'polypeptide(L)'
;MLGSKLKWTFCSGSVAMSPTSEIPTYQPFHPDTNFEYLRHSFSLVVNEPLGTMTHENGLTEMWLRTHTDTGLDVQERRHERSSGSIKSTAHENRRVVRAPCQPVVPKEFVAIRNLQLWHCGVGNQTEDVRVMLP
;
A
#
# COMPACT_ATOMS: atom_id res chain seq x y z
N MET A 1 -13.95 -7.82 11.70
CA MET A 1 -14.46 -8.72 10.65
C MET A 1 -15.58 -8.01 9.92
N LEU A 2 -15.64 -8.11 8.59
CA LEU A 2 -16.52 -7.31 7.70
C LEU A 2 -17.99 -7.79 7.62
N GLY A 3 -18.38 -8.74 8.47
CA GLY A 3 -19.72 -9.35 8.42
C GLY A 3 -19.89 -10.36 7.29
N SER A 4 -21.07 -10.98 7.22
CA SER A 4 -21.38 -12.10 6.30
C SER A 4 -21.83 -11.66 4.89
N LYS A 5 -22.06 -10.36 4.67
CA LYS A 5 -22.57 -9.79 3.40
C LYS A 5 -21.50 -8.99 2.66
N LEU A 6 -20.32 -9.57 2.55
CA LEU A 6 -19.20 -9.00 1.79
C LEU A 6 -19.59 -8.77 0.33
N LYS A 7 -19.16 -7.65 -0.23
CA LYS A 7 -19.33 -7.30 -1.64
C LYS A 7 -17.99 -6.97 -2.25
N TRP A 8 -17.76 -7.45 -3.46
CA TRP A 8 -16.66 -7.00 -4.29
C TRP A 8 -17.11 -5.77 -5.09
N THR A 9 -16.50 -4.61 -4.82
CA THR A 9 -16.95 -3.32 -5.37
C THR A 9 -15.95 -2.65 -6.30
N PHE A 10 -14.73 -3.17 -6.39
CA PHE A 10 -13.64 -2.56 -7.14
C PHE A 10 -12.63 -3.62 -7.57
N CYS A 11 -12.26 -3.63 -8.85
CA CYS A 11 -11.20 -4.48 -9.42
C CYS A 11 -10.38 -3.60 -10.37
N SER A 12 -9.08 -3.53 -10.16
CA SER A 12 -8.19 -2.69 -10.98
C SER A 12 -6.85 -3.39 -11.23
N GLY A 13 -5.85 -2.64 -11.69
CA GLY A 13 -4.49 -3.12 -11.90
C GLY A 13 -3.45 -2.08 -11.45
N SER A 14 -2.32 -2.58 -10.94
CA SER A 14 -1.11 -1.82 -10.67
C SER A 14 0.03 -2.38 -11.51
N VAL A 15 0.69 -1.50 -12.26
CA VAL A 15 1.81 -1.86 -13.14
C VAL A 15 3.05 -1.10 -12.67
N ALA A 16 4.09 -1.85 -12.28
CA ALA A 16 5.42 -1.26 -12.09
C ALA A 16 6.24 -1.47 -13.36
N MET A 17 6.45 -0.34 -14.05
CA MET A 17 7.27 -0.27 -15.25
C MET A 17 8.74 -0.50 -14.90
N SER A 18 9.53 -0.92 -15.89
CA SER A 18 10.98 -0.99 -15.78
C SER A 18 11.60 0.36 -15.38
N PRO A 19 12.78 0.36 -14.74
CA PRO A 19 13.37 1.57 -14.21
C PRO A 19 13.72 2.55 -15.33
N THR A 20 13.43 3.84 -15.11
CA THR A 20 13.92 4.95 -15.93
C THR A 20 14.66 5.93 -15.04
N SER A 21 15.56 6.74 -15.62
CA SER A 21 16.35 7.73 -14.88
C SER A 21 15.54 8.86 -14.24
N GLU A 22 14.26 8.98 -14.57
CA GLU A 22 13.41 10.12 -14.18
C GLU A 22 12.31 9.75 -13.17
N ILE A 23 12.06 8.46 -12.93
CA ILE A 23 10.95 8.01 -12.09
C ILE A 23 11.41 7.84 -10.63
N PRO A 24 10.69 8.40 -9.64
CA PRO A 24 10.98 8.15 -8.23
C PRO A 24 11.00 6.66 -7.91
N THR A 25 12.03 6.22 -7.17
CA THR A 25 12.17 4.83 -6.75
C THR A 25 11.15 4.39 -5.70
N TYR A 26 10.38 5.32 -5.13
CA TYR A 26 9.35 5.04 -4.14
C TYR A 26 8.16 5.97 -4.30
N GLN A 27 6.95 5.41 -4.18
CA GLN A 27 5.76 6.21 -3.92
C GLN A 27 5.80 6.77 -2.49
N PRO A 28 5.16 7.92 -2.22
CA PRO A 28 4.89 8.34 -0.84
C PRO A 28 4.14 7.25 -0.08
N PHE A 29 4.43 7.04 1.19
CA PHE A 29 3.67 6.12 2.03
C PHE A 29 2.22 6.59 2.15
N HIS A 30 1.25 5.70 1.96
CA HIS A 30 -0.16 6.04 2.01
C HIS A 30 -1.03 4.82 2.36
N PRO A 31 -2.23 5.02 2.93
CA PRO A 31 -3.33 4.09 2.79
C PRO A 31 -4.09 4.35 1.47
N ASP A 32 -4.95 3.43 1.03
CA ASP A 32 -5.79 3.62 -0.17
C ASP A 32 -6.98 4.58 0.09
N THR A 33 -7.02 5.20 1.27
CA THR A 33 -8.09 6.09 1.72
C THR A 33 -7.53 7.47 2.04
N ASN A 34 -8.13 8.51 1.50
CA ASN A 34 -7.72 9.91 1.71
C ASN A 34 -8.82 10.78 2.34
N PHE A 35 -9.77 10.17 3.05
CA PHE A 35 -10.89 10.83 3.72
C PHE A 35 -11.02 10.34 5.16
N GLU A 36 -11.83 11.02 5.98
CA GLU A 36 -12.11 10.60 7.36
C GLU A 36 -13.03 9.38 7.37
N TYR A 37 -12.69 8.38 8.18
CA TYR A 37 -13.47 7.15 8.30
C TYR A 37 -13.48 6.65 9.73
N LEU A 38 -14.39 5.69 9.97
CA LEU A 38 -14.51 5.04 11.26
C LEU A 38 -13.26 4.20 11.54
N ARG A 39 -12.78 4.22 12.79
CA ARG A 39 -11.56 3.51 13.23
C ARG A 39 -11.64 1.98 13.19
N HIS A 40 -12.74 1.42 12.68
CA HIS A 40 -12.91 -0.01 12.47
C HIS A 40 -12.73 -0.37 10.99
N SER A 41 -12.21 -1.58 10.74
CA SER A 41 -12.07 -2.10 9.37
C SER A 41 -13.43 -2.19 8.66
N PHE A 42 -13.51 -1.59 7.48
CA PHE A 42 -14.72 -1.62 6.64
C PHE A 42 -14.45 -2.16 5.22
N SER A 43 -13.18 -2.32 4.84
CA SER A 43 -12.78 -2.85 3.54
C SER A 43 -11.45 -3.59 3.62
N LEU A 44 -11.28 -4.58 2.74
CA LEU A 44 -10.05 -5.32 2.53
C LEU A 44 -9.65 -5.19 1.05
N VAL A 45 -8.35 -5.14 0.81
CA VAL A 45 -7.75 -5.21 -0.53
C VAL A 45 -7.15 -6.59 -0.69
N VAL A 46 -7.37 -7.20 -1.86
CA VAL A 46 -6.80 -8.51 -2.22
C VAL A 46 -5.84 -8.28 -3.37
N ASN A 47 -4.55 -8.30 -3.06
CA ASN A 47 -3.50 -8.12 -4.03
C ASN A 47 -3.10 -9.47 -4.63
N GLU A 48 -3.49 -9.69 -5.88
CA GLU A 48 -3.15 -10.87 -6.69
C GLU A 48 -2.00 -10.53 -7.66
N PRO A 49 -0.80 -11.11 -7.47
CA PRO A 49 0.30 -10.94 -8.40
C PRO A 49 0.09 -11.74 -9.70
N LEU A 50 0.41 -11.16 -10.86
CA LEU A 50 0.43 -11.92 -12.13
C LEU A 50 1.76 -12.64 -12.40
N GLY A 51 2.77 -12.39 -11.55
CA GLY A 51 4.06 -13.08 -11.49
C GLY A 51 4.69 -12.89 -10.10
N THR A 52 5.64 -13.73 -9.70
CA THR A 52 6.25 -13.66 -8.36
C THR A 52 6.77 -12.25 -8.05
N MET A 53 6.32 -11.65 -6.96
CA MET A 53 6.75 -10.33 -6.51
C MET A 53 7.92 -10.44 -5.54
N THR A 54 9.00 -9.74 -5.83
CA THR A 54 10.23 -9.68 -5.04
C THR A 54 10.60 -8.22 -4.75
N HIS A 55 11.48 -8.00 -3.77
CA HIS A 55 12.01 -6.66 -3.51
C HIS A 55 12.57 -5.98 -4.77
N GLU A 56 13.21 -6.75 -5.64
CA GLU A 56 13.85 -6.26 -6.87
C GLU A 56 12.82 -5.81 -7.92
N ASN A 57 11.72 -6.54 -8.10
CA ASN A 57 10.72 -6.20 -9.13
C ASN A 57 9.59 -5.26 -8.65
N GLY A 58 9.85 -4.52 -7.58
CA GLY A 58 8.92 -3.50 -7.07
C GLY A 58 7.75 -4.07 -6.28
N LEU A 59 8.01 -5.09 -5.45
CA LEU A 59 7.07 -5.57 -4.44
C LEU A 59 6.64 -4.44 -3.50
N THR A 60 5.36 -4.39 -3.17
CA THR A 60 4.81 -3.39 -2.23
C THR A 60 5.40 -3.55 -0.83
N GLU A 61 5.88 -2.45 -0.26
CA GLU A 61 6.29 -2.39 1.14
C GLU A 61 5.06 -2.12 2.02
N MET A 62 4.86 -2.92 3.09
CA MET A 62 3.71 -2.83 3.98
C MET A 62 4.10 -2.49 5.42
N TRP A 63 3.32 -1.64 6.07
CA TRP A 63 3.59 -1.21 7.44
C TRP A 63 2.58 -1.80 8.41
N LEU A 64 2.93 -2.95 9.00
CA LEU A 64 2.03 -3.71 9.87
C LEU A 64 1.47 -2.86 11.02
N ARG A 65 0.22 -3.13 11.42
CA ARG A 65 -0.52 -2.40 12.48
C ARG A 65 -0.85 -0.92 12.19
N THR A 66 -0.40 -0.32 11.08
CA THR A 66 -0.72 1.10 10.80
C THR A 66 -2.19 1.35 10.51
N HIS A 67 -2.94 0.33 10.07
CA HIS A 67 -4.38 0.41 9.86
C HIS A 67 -5.21 0.77 11.11
N THR A 68 -4.61 0.78 12.31
CA THR A 68 -5.28 1.24 13.54
C THR A 68 -5.07 2.73 13.81
N ASP A 69 -4.17 3.38 13.09
CA ASP A 69 -3.75 4.78 13.32
C ASP A 69 -3.68 5.52 12.00
N THR A 70 -4.82 6.03 11.56
CA THR A 70 -4.99 6.50 10.19
C THR A 70 -5.87 7.74 10.08
N GLY A 71 -5.99 8.48 11.18
CA GLY A 71 -6.69 9.75 11.20
C GLY A 71 -6.07 10.76 10.23
N LEU A 72 -6.80 11.83 9.93
CA LEU A 72 -6.31 12.92 9.08
C LEU A 72 -5.13 13.69 9.69
N ASP A 73 -4.82 13.45 10.97
CA ASP A 73 -3.71 14.04 11.70
C ASP A 73 -2.35 13.44 11.30
N VAL A 74 -2.31 12.18 10.85
CA VAL A 74 -1.08 11.53 10.37
C VAL A 74 -0.84 11.72 8.87
N GLN A 75 -1.83 12.23 8.14
CA GLN A 75 -1.74 12.47 6.70
C GLN A 75 -1.33 13.90 6.36
N GLU A 76 -0.58 14.06 5.28
CA GLU A 76 -0.30 15.34 4.65
C GLU A 76 -1.60 15.94 4.09
N ARG A 77 -1.81 17.22 4.41
CA ARG A 77 -2.90 18.00 3.84
C ARG A 77 -2.35 18.79 2.68
N ARG A 78 -2.64 18.36 1.45
CA ARG A 78 -2.23 19.08 0.24
C ARG A 78 -3.49 19.59 -0.46
N HIS A 79 -3.71 20.91 -0.39
CA HIS A 79 -4.99 21.59 -0.68
C HIS A 79 -6.09 21.29 0.36
N GLU A 80 -7.35 21.66 0.08
CA GLU A 80 -8.52 21.43 0.94
C GLU A 80 -8.83 19.92 1.18
N ARG A 81 -7.97 19.01 0.71
CA ARG A 81 -8.09 17.55 0.86
C ARG A 81 -6.77 16.93 1.33
N SER A 82 -6.86 15.84 2.08
CA SER A 82 -5.71 14.97 2.39
C SER A 82 -5.18 14.34 1.11
N SER A 83 -3.86 14.32 0.91
CA SER A 83 -3.25 13.65 -0.26
C SER A 83 -3.22 12.12 -0.11
N GLY A 84 -3.54 11.60 1.07
CA GLY A 84 -3.31 10.21 1.46
C GLY A 84 -1.87 9.95 1.91
N SER A 85 -0.92 10.83 1.54
CA SER A 85 0.48 10.66 1.92
C SER A 85 0.66 10.80 3.43
N ILE A 86 1.45 9.95 4.06
CA ILE A 86 1.75 9.98 5.49
C ILE A 86 2.85 11.01 5.75
N LYS A 87 2.69 11.78 6.83
CA LYS A 87 3.69 12.75 7.29
C LYS A 87 5.00 12.04 7.61
N SER A 88 6.12 12.65 7.22
CA SER A 88 7.46 12.09 7.47
C SER A 88 7.71 11.80 8.96
N THR A 89 7.21 12.66 9.85
CA THR A 89 7.32 12.47 11.31
C THR A 89 6.52 11.27 11.80
N ALA A 90 5.31 11.06 11.29
CA ALA A 90 4.49 9.89 11.64
C ALA A 90 5.14 8.59 11.14
N HIS A 91 5.70 8.61 9.93
CA HIS A 91 6.44 7.50 9.36
C HIS A 91 7.70 7.15 10.19
N GLU A 92 8.52 8.14 10.56
CA GLU A 92 9.73 7.88 11.37
C GLU A 92 9.38 7.37 12.78
N ASN A 93 8.36 7.94 13.42
CA ASN A 93 7.85 7.44 14.70
C ASN A 93 7.39 5.98 14.59
N ARG A 94 6.72 5.61 13.48
CA ARG A 94 6.30 4.23 13.25
C ARG A 94 7.51 3.30 13.11
N ARG A 95 8.55 3.73 12.39
CA ARG A 95 9.79 2.98 12.13
C ARG A 95 10.54 2.61 13.41
N VAL A 96 10.57 3.51 14.39
CA VAL A 96 11.13 3.23 15.73
C VAL A 96 10.37 2.11 16.43
N VAL A 97 9.04 2.04 16.28
CA VAL A 97 8.21 1.02 16.93
C VAL A 97 8.25 -0.32 16.18
N ARG A 98 8.25 -0.29 14.84
CA ARG A 98 8.35 -1.49 14.00
C ARG A 98 8.75 -1.12 12.57
N ALA A 99 9.74 -1.82 12.05
CA ALA A 99 10.16 -1.79 10.65
C ALA A 99 9.04 -2.28 9.68
N PRO A 100 9.14 -1.93 8.39
CA PRO A 100 8.22 -2.44 7.36
C PRO A 100 8.32 -3.97 7.18
N CYS A 101 7.33 -4.51 6.49
CA CYS A 101 7.22 -5.90 6.08
C CYS A 101 7.09 -5.94 4.55
N GLN A 102 7.94 -6.71 3.88
CA GLN A 102 7.95 -6.81 2.43
C GLN A 102 8.36 -8.24 2.00
N PRO A 103 7.57 -9.28 2.35
CA PRO A 103 7.92 -10.66 2.04
C PRO A 103 7.67 -10.96 0.56
N VAL A 104 8.52 -11.79 -0.05
CA VAL A 104 8.30 -12.32 -1.41
C VAL A 104 6.92 -12.96 -1.50
N VAL A 105 6.16 -12.62 -2.56
CA VAL A 105 4.83 -13.15 -2.81
C VAL A 105 4.88 -13.99 -4.10
N PRO A 106 4.81 -15.33 -4.01
CA PRO A 106 4.71 -16.18 -5.20
C PRO A 106 3.47 -15.86 -6.02
N LYS A 107 3.49 -16.15 -7.32
CA LYS A 107 2.36 -15.91 -8.25
C LYS A 107 1.06 -16.56 -7.76
N GLU A 108 1.16 -17.72 -7.13
CA GLU A 108 0.01 -18.53 -6.67
C GLU A 108 -0.59 -18.02 -5.36
N PHE A 109 -0.01 -16.98 -4.76
CA PHE A 109 -0.38 -16.45 -3.47
C PHE A 109 -1.05 -15.09 -3.63
N VAL A 110 -1.94 -14.77 -2.69
CA VAL A 110 -2.56 -13.45 -2.59
C VAL A 110 -2.16 -12.77 -1.28
N ALA A 111 -1.98 -11.46 -1.32
CA ALA A 111 -1.80 -10.65 -0.12
C ALA A 111 -3.13 -9.97 0.23
N ILE A 112 -3.67 -10.28 1.41
CA ILE A 112 -4.90 -9.66 1.91
C ILE A 112 -4.52 -8.62 2.96
N ARG A 113 -4.94 -7.37 2.76
CA ARG A 113 -4.64 -6.26 3.67
C ARG A 113 -5.86 -5.39 3.94
N ASN A 114 -5.83 -4.70 5.08
CA ASN A 114 -6.82 -3.65 5.34
C ASN A 114 -6.58 -2.49 4.36
N LEU A 115 -7.65 -1.92 3.79
CA LEU A 115 -7.62 -0.73 2.93
C LEU A 115 -6.88 0.46 3.59
N GLN A 116 -6.93 0.51 4.92
CA GLN A 116 -6.32 1.54 5.76
C GLN A 116 -4.84 1.29 6.05
N LEU A 117 -4.27 0.15 5.65
CA LEU A 117 -2.86 -0.17 5.92
C LEU A 117 -1.95 0.75 5.12
N TRP A 118 -0.99 1.40 5.79
CA TRP A 118 0.02 2.17 5.08
C TRP A 118 0.91 1.23 4.28
N HIS A 119 1.17 1.63 3.05
CA HIS A 119 2.03 0.92 2.13
C HIS A 119 2.67 1.90 1.15
N CYS A 120 3.66 1.44 0.39
CA CYS A 120 4.17 2.17 -0.76
C CYS A 120 4.54 1.21 -1.89
N GLY A 121 4.33 1.64 -3.12
CA GLY A 121 4.95 1.02 -4.28
C GLY A 121 6.46 1.32 -4.28
N VAL A 122 7.24 0.27 -4.40
CA VAL A 122 8.70 0.35 -4.61
C VAL A 122 8.98 0.26 -6.10
N GLY A 123 9.96 1.03 -6.57
CA GLY A 123 10.37 1.07 -7.96
C GLY A 123 10.95 -0.26 -8.41
N ASN A 124 10.44 -0.78 -9.51
CA ASN A 124 10.94 -2.00 -10.14
C ASN A 124 12.36 -1.75 -10.69
N GLN A 125 13.30 -2.60 -10.30
CA GLN A 125 14.71 -2.55 -10.70
C GLN A 125 15.03 -3.54 -11.85
N THR A 126 14.03 -4.29 -12.31
CA THR A 126 14.15 -5.27 -13.39
C THR A 126 13.67 -4.71 -14.73
N GLU A 127 14.07 -5.33 -15.83
CA GLU A 127 13.64 -4.96 -17.18
C GLU A 127 12.19 -5.38 -17.47
N ASP A 128 11.69 -6.40 -16.76
CA ASP A 128 10.35 -6.93 -16.95
C ASP A 128 9.29 -6.08 -16.25
N VAL A 129 8.17 -5.86 -16.92
CA VAL A 129 7.01 -5.16 -16.34
C VAL A 129 6.32 -6.06 -15.31
N ARG A 130 6.11 -5.53 -14.09
CA ARG A 130 5.41 -6.25 -13.02
C ARG A 130 3.96 -5.81 -12.90
N VAL A 131 3.03 -6.75 -13.01
CA VAL A 131 1.57 -6.50 -12.91
C VAL A 131 0.98 -7.18 -11.67
N MET A 132 0.10 -6.45 -10.98
CA MET A 132 -0.67 -6.91 -9.81
C MET A 132 -2.12 -6.42 -9.92
N LEU A 133 -3.08 -7.24 -9.53
CA LEU A 133 -4.51 -6.90 -9.44
C LEU A 133 -4.86 -6.62 -7.97
N PRO A 134 -5.15 -5.36 -7.57
CA PRO A 134 -5.67 -4.99 -6.25
C PRO A 134 -7.21 -5.01 -6.15
#